data_AF-A0A535K6T3-F1
#
_entry.id   AF-A0A535K6T3-F1
#
_cell.length_a   1.000
_cell.length_b   1.000
_cell.length_c   1.000
_cell.angle_alpha   90.00
_cell.angle_beta   90.00
_cell.angle_gamma   90.00
#
_symmetry.space_group_name_H-M   'P 1'
#
loop_
_entity.id
_entity.type
_entity.pdbx_description
1 polymer ?
#
loop_
_entity_poly.entity_id
_entity_poly.type
_entity_poly.pdbx_seq_one_letter_code
_entity_poly.pdbx_strand_id
1 'polypeptide(L)' 'MSTTVSEKVRSDGGASPAWLRNAVQALADVLPNAKRRTLEGQTHNVDAKALAPVLEEFFGG' A
#
# COMPACT_ATOMS: atom_id res chain seq x y z
N MET A 1 5.85 24.10 15.45
CA MET A 1 6.63 22.91 15.06
C MET A 1 5.64 21.91 14.50
N SER A 2 5.50 21.86 13.18
CA SER A 2 4.56 20.94 12.52
C SER A 2 5.28 19.61 12.34
N THR A 3 4.91 18.60 13.13
CA THR A 3 5.40 17.24 12.92
C THR A 3 4.67 16.70 11.71
N THR A 4 5.29 16.76 10.52
CA THR A 4 4.75 16.07 9.35
C THR A 4 4.82 14.58 9.63
N VAL A 5 3.67 14.03 9.99
CA VAL A 5 3.51 12.58 10.12
C VAL A 5 3.53 12.01 8.71
N SER A 6 4.65 11.41 8.30
CA SER A 6 4.77 10.78 6.99
C SER A 6 3.70 9.69 6.85
N GLU A 7 2.80 9.86 5.89
CA GLU A 7 1.77 8.89 5.58
C GLU A 7 2.43 7.59 5.09
N LYS A 8 2.08 6.44 5.67
CA LYS A 8 2.68 5.14 5.29
C LYS A 8 1.70 4.34 4.43
N VAL A 9 2.01 4.18 3.14
CA VAL A 9 1.18 3.39 2.21
C VAL A 9 1.61 1.93 2.24
N ARG A 10 0.64 1.03 2.40
CA ARG A 10 0.83 -0.41 2.14
C ARG A 10 -0.05 -0.84 0.99
N SER A 11 0.56 -1.51 0.03
CA SER A 11 -0.13 -1.96 -1.17
C SER A 11 -0.14 -3.48 -1.27
N ASP A 12 -1.29 -4.05 -1.65
CA ASP A 12 -1.41 -5.43 -2.11
C ASP A 12 -2.04 -5.50 -3.50
N GLY A 13 -1.80 -6.59 -4.20
CA GLY A 13 -2.54 -6.93 -5.41
C GLY A 13 -3.90 -7.51 -5.05
N GLY A 14 -4.98 -7.00 -5.65
CA GLY A 14 -6.34 -7.47 -5.40
C GLY A 14 -6.56 -8.95 -5.76
N ALA A 15 -5.80 -9.45 -6.74
CA ALA A 15 -5.77 -10.85 -7.18
C ALA A 15 -4.69 -11.69 -6.47
N SER A 16 -3.99 -11.15 -5.46
CA SER A 16 -3.07 -11.93 -4.63
C SER A 16 -3.82 -12.95 -3.75
N PRO A 17 -3.17 -14.07 -3.38
CA PRO A 17 -3.70 -15.01 -2.40
C PRO A 17 -4.16 -14.31 -1.11
N ALA A 18 -5.21 -14.84 -0.48
CA ALA A 18 -5.82 -14.23 0.70
C ALA A 18 -4.82 -13.98 1.84
N TRP A 19 -3.86 -14.88 2.05
CA TRP A 19 -2.86 -14.73 3.11
C TRP A 19 -1.97 -13.49 2.93
N LEU A 20 -1.65 -13.09 1.69
CA LEU A 20 -0.88 -11.88 1.39
C LEU A 20 -1.69 -10.61 1.70
N ARG A 21 -2.96 -10.57 1.27
CA ARG A 21 -3.87 -9.45 1.55
C ARG A 21 -4.12 -9.29 3.06
N ASN A 22 -4.25 -10.41 3.77
CA ASN A 22 -4.40 -10.42 5.23
C ASN A 22 -3.15 -9.91 5.95
N ALA A 23 -1.95 -10.26 5.47
CA ALA A 23 -0.71 -9.75 6.03
C ALA A 23 -0.61 -8.23 5.89
N VAL A 24 -0.99 -7.68 4.73
CA VAL A 24 -1.04 -6.23 4.49
C VAL A 24 -2.09 -5.54 5.37
N GLN A 25 -3.24 -6.16 5.59
CA GLN A 25 -4.27 -5.65 6.50
C GLN A 25 -3.81 -5.65 7.95
N ALA A 26 -3.30 -6.78 8.47
CA ALA A 26 -2.83 -6.89 9.85
C ALA A 26 -1.74 -5.85 10.15
N LEU A 27 -0.89 -5.61 9.16
CA LEU A 27 0.08 -4.54 9.20
C LEU A 27 -0.61 -3.16 9.28
N ALA A 28 -1.58 -2.85 8.40
CA ALA A 28 -2.35 -1.60 8.40
C ALA A 28 -2.97 -1.27 9.76
N ASP A 29 -3.49 -2.29 10.45
CA ASP A 29 -4.17 -2.14 11.73
C ASP A 29 -3.22 -1.73 12.87
N VAL A 30 -1.93 -2.09 12.81
CA VAL A 30 -0.98 -1.87 13.91
C VAL A 30 -0.08 -0.64 13.74
N LEU A 31 0.05 -0.09 12.53
CA LEU A 31 0.92 1.08 12.33
C LEU A 31 0.14 2.39 12.44
N PRO A 32 0.68 3.37 13.19
CA PRO A 32 0.11 4.70 13.20
C PRO A 32 0.21 5.32 11.81
N ASN A 33 -0.90 5.88 11.32
CA ASN A 33 -1.00 6.59 10.04
C ASN A 33 -0.72 5.72 8.80
N ALA A 34 -1.05 4.43 8.89
CA ALA A 34 -1.02 3.55 7.74
C ALA A 34 -2.32 3.63 6.94
N LYS A 35 -2.20 3.78 5.62
CA LYS A 35 -3.31 3.56 4.68
C LYS A 35 -3.02 2.32 3.85
N ARG A 36 -4.00 1.42 3.79
CA ARG A 36 -3.99 0.27 2.89
C ARG A 36 -4.56 0.70 1.53
N ARG A 37 -3.85 0.37 0.46
CA ARG A 37 -4.31 0.50 -0.93
C ARG A 37 -4.29 -0.88 -1.57
N THR A 38 -5.36 -1.25 -2.25
CA THR A 38 -5.39 -2.47 -3.06
C THR A 38 -5.32 -2.10 -4.53
N LEU A 39 -4.40 -2.73 -5.25
CA LEU A 39 -4.30 -2.60 -6.70
C LEU A 39 -5.15 -3.69 -7.35
N GLU A 40 -6.37 -3.34 -7.70
CA GLU A 40 -7.35 -4.28 -8.28
C GLU A 40 -6.79 -4.98 -9.54
N GLY A 41 -7.06 -6.28 -9.65
CA GLY A 41 -6.59 -7.12 -10.75
C GLY A 41 -5.08 -7.44 -10.73
N GLN A 42 -4.29 -6.86 -9.84
CA GLN A 42 -2.86 -7.17 -9.72
C GLN A 42 -2.62 -8.39 -8.83
N THR A 43 -1.60 -9.18 -9.16
CA THR A 43 -1.15 -10.30 -8.32
C THR A 43 -0.05 -9.84 -7.35
N HIS A 44 0.62 -10.77 -6.67
CA HIS A 44 1.79 -10.43 -5.83
C HIS A 44 2.96 -9.87 -6.65
N ASN A 45 3.05 -10.22 -7.94
CA ASN A 45 3.95 -9.61 -8.89
C ASN A 45 3.20 -8.50 -9.64
N VAL A 46 3.16 -7.32 -9.03
CA VAL A 46 2.41 -6.15 -9.52
C VAL A 46 3.08 -5.59 -10.77
N ASP A 47 2.28 -5.20 -11.78
CA ASP A 47 2.78 -4.51 -12.96
C ASP A 47 3.38 -3.14 -12.58
N ALA A 48 4.57 -2.84 -13.10
CA ALA A 48 5.27 -1.59 -12.82
C ALA A 48 4.44 -0.34 -13.18
N LYS A 49 3.62 -0.40 -14.24
CA LYS A 49 2.74 0.70 -14.66
C LYS A 49 1.60 0.94 -13.67
N ALA A 50 1.13 -0.11 -12.99
CA ALA A 50 0.12 0.02 -11.94
C ALA A 50 0.73 0.52 -10.63
N LEU A 51 1.99 0.18 -10.35
CA LEU A 51 2.70 0.57 -9.12
C LEU A 51 3.26 2.01 -9.18
N ALA A 52 3.79 2.43 -10.33
CA ALA A 52 4.43 3.74 -10.51
C ALA A 52 3.63 4.93 -9.94
N PRO A 53 2.34 5.14 -10.27
CA PRO A 53 1.59 6.29 -9.74
C PRO A 53 1.39 6.25 -8.22
N VAL A 54 1.36 5.05 -7.62
CA VAL A 54 1.26 4.92 -6.15
C VAL A 54 2.55 5.38 -5.47
N LEU A 55 3.70 5.07 -6.08
CA LEU A 55 5.00 5.50 -5.57
C LEU A 55 5.20 7.00 -5.77
N GLU A 56 4.78 7.55 -6.90
CA GLU A 56 4.81 9.01 -7.15
C GLU A 56 3.98 9.77 -6.13
N GLU A 57 2.76 9.33 -5.83
CA GLU A 57 1.92 9.92 -4.77
C GLU A 57 2.59 9.82 -3.40
N PHE A 58 3.23 8.69 -3.10
CA PHE A 58 3.88 8.47 -1.81
C PHE A 58 5.13 9.34 -1.60
N PHE A 59 5.95 9.55 -2.63
CA PHE A 59 7.20 10.31 -2.53
C PHE A 59 7.06 11.79 -2.89
N GLY A 60 6.02 12.16 -3.64
CA GLY A 60 5.76 13.52 -4.09
C GLY A 60 4.88 14.36 -3.16
N GLY A 61 4.38 13.78 -2.06
CA GLY A 61 3.58 14.43 -1.03
C GLY A 61 4.38 15.04 0.12
#